data_AF-A0A061J1K3-F1
#
_entry.id   AF-A0A061J1K3-F1
#
_cell.length_a   1.000
_cell.length_b   1.000
_cell.length_c   1.000
_cell.angle_alpha   90.00
_cell.angle_beta   90.00
_cell.angle_gamma   90.00
#
_symmetry.space_group_name_H-M   'P 1'
#
loop_
_entity.id
_entity.type
_entity.pdbx_description
1 polymer ?
#
loop_
_entity_poly.entity_id
_entity_poly.type
_entity_poly.pdbx_seq_one_letter_code
_entity_poly.pdbx_strand_id
1 'polypeptide(L)'
;MLRLCFILRAAASSSSSSSSASASASRVDVDGREGQRHRHEAFMRFLTANKASFDGVDLRPSVEQSRGLFATRKFREGTTVLSVPMHTFAINAERLLAGERLRALRPPSLEDVQRLLTARSIKDPALCEQVHLALLVAGERMDPNSFFTPYFDTLPCPAVNDEAVMRLHKDVLDPMQLVEWDDHQREWVSVFRTLARRWGDKSPPVEVCYWAWRTVLSRMHLLPDHGLAPAEVGSTLNYFALSTFKRAERQTRWRKRIKAAIGAVLGDPNAAEDYRLVPALVPLLDMTNHLSSGNVSVEVQPRPVVGSCAELQAVRTIEAGEEIGLCFNRSHRAPFTLYRFGFLPV
;
A
#
# COMPACT_ATOMS: atom_id res chain seq x y z
N MET A 1 -9.23 15.16 22.31
CA MET A 1 -10.40 14.28 22.45
C MET A 1 -10.56 13.48 21.17
N LEU A 2 -9.99 12.28 21.12
CA LEU A 2 -10.08 11.36 19.98
C LEU A 2 -11.35 10.52 20.15
N ARG A 3 -12.32 10.63 19.23
CA ARG A 3 -13.45 9.71 19.13
C ARG A 3 -12.94 8.36 18.63
N LEU A 4 -12.70 7.46 19.58
CA LEU A 4 -12.54 6.03 19.32
C LEU A 4 -13.88 5.45 18.87
N CYS A 5 -14.06 5.23 17.58
CA CYS A 5 -15.13 4.37 17.09
C CYS A 5 -14.73 2.90 17.32
N PHE A 6 -14.92 2.42 18.55
CA PHE A 6 -14.93 0.99 18.84
C PHE A 6 -16.38 0.53 19.01
N ILE A 7 -16.83 -0.35 18.12
CA ILE A 7 -17.99 -1.21 18.39
C ILE A 7 -17.48 -2.35 19.27
N LEU A 8 -17.74 -2.25 20.58
CA LEU A 8 -17.69 -3.36 21.51
C LEU A 8 -18.83 -4.32 21.17
N ARG A 9 -18.52 -5.59 20.92
CA ARG A 9 -19.52 -6.66 20.83
C ARG A 9 -19.68 -7.27 22.22
N ALA A 10 -20.79 -6.96 22.89
CA ALA A 10 -21.26 -7.71 24.05
C ALA A 10 -21.91 -9.01 23.57
N ALA A 11 -21.52 -10.13 24.17
CA ALA A 11 -22.20 -11.40 24.02
C ALA A 11 -23.46 -11.41 24.90
N ALA A 12 -24.62 -11.69 24.32
CA ALA A 12 -25.77 -12.25 25.04
C ALA A 12 -26.69 -12.98 24.07
N SER A 13 -26.97 -14.23 24.39
CA SER A 13 -27.87 -15.16 23.70
C SER A 13 -29.34 -14.88 23.98
N SER A 14 -30.15 -14.94 22.91
CA SER A 14 -31.57 -15.39 22.82
C SER A 14 -32.63 -14.86 23.80
N SER A 15 -33.64 -14.13 23.27
CA SER A 15 -35.00 -14.67 23.01
C SER A 15 -36.04 -13.58 22.65
N SER A 16 -36.79 -13.85 21.57
CA SER A 16 -38.18 -13.47 21.20
C SER A 16 -38.76 -12.04 21.37
N SER A 17 -39.11 -11.48 20.20
CA SER A 17 -40.44 -10.97 19.78
C SER A 17 -40.83 -9.48 19.87
N SER A 18 -41.41 -9.04 18.74
CA SER A 18 -42.37 -7.96 18.47
C SER A 18 -41.91 -6.54 18.09
N SER A 19 -42.23 -6.24 16.83
CA SER A 19 -42.57 -4.98 16.14
C SER A 19 -42.72 -3.67 16.94
N SER A 20 -42.01 -2.61 16.52
CA SER A 20 -42.56 -1.32 16.08
C SER A 20 -41.46 -0.23 15.95
N ALA A 21 -41.77 0.79 15.14
CA ALA A 21 -41.13 2.10 15.04
C ALA A 21 -39.88 2.26 14.14
N SER A 22 -40.18 2.29 12.84
CA SER A 22 -39.53 3.11 11.82
C SER A 22 -39.57 4.61 12.17
N ALA A 23 -38.47 5.20 12.67
CA ALA A 23 -38.29 6.67 12.69
C ALA A 23 -36.83 7.18 12.90
N SER A 24 -35.81 6.31 12.93
CA SER A 24 -34.47 6.70 13.42
C SER A 24 -33.35 6.60 12.38
N ALA A 25 -33.65 6.25 11.12
CA ALA A 25 -32.64 5.91 10.12
C ALA A 25 -32.03 7.11 9.36
N SER A 26 -32.55 8.34 9.51
CA SER A 26 -32.15 9.46 8.63
C SER A 26 -31.04 10.37 9.17
N ARG A 27 -30.67 10.27 10.46
CA ARG A 27 -29.66 11.17 11.07
C ARG A 27 -28.23 10.62 11.10
N VAL A 28 -28.05 9.32 10.90
CA VAL A 28 -26.71 8.68 10.96
C VAL A 28 -25.97 8.78 9.60
N ASP A 29 -26.71 8.92 8.49
CA ASP A 29 -26.13 8.90 7.13
C ASP A 29 -25.65 10.27 6.62
N VAL A 30 -26.16 11.38 7.17
CA VAL A 30 -25.76 12.73 6.73
C VAL A 30 -24.37 13.08 7.27
N ASP A 31 -24.11 12.79 8.55
CA ASP A 31 -22.84 13.09 9.24
C ASP A 31 -21.66 12.27 8.66
N GLY A 32 -21.93 11.02 8.25
CA GLY A 32 -20.94 10.16 7.61
C GLY A 32 -20.51 10.64 6.21
N ARG A 33 -21.47 11.14 5.42
CA ARG A 33 -21.21 11.64 4.05
C ARG A 33 -20.46 12.97 4.05
N GLU A 34 -20.81 13.89 4.95
CA GLU A 34 -20.09 15.16 5.09
C GLU A 34 -18.65 14.94 5.56
N GLY A 35 -18.43 14.06 6.55
CA GLY A 35 -17.09 13.72 7.01
C GLY A 35 -16.25 13.00 5.95
N GLN A 36 -16.85 12.17 5.09
CA GLN A 36 -16.15 11.54 3.97
C GLN A 36 -15.79 12.57 2.88
N ARG A 37 -16.72 13.47 2.55
CA ARG A 37 -16.48 14.55 1.59
C ARG A 37 -15.35 15.48 2.05
N HIS A 38 -15.34 15.87 3.32
CA HIS A 38 -14.29 16.74 3.86
C HIS A 38 -12.90 16.08 3.80
N ARG A 39 -12.81 14.78 4.13
CA ARG A 39 -11.57 14.00 4.01
C ARG A 39 -11.10 13.89 2.56
N HIS A 40 -12.03 13.64 1.64
CA HIS A 40 -11.72 13.62 0.21
C HIS A 40 -11.20 14.98 -0.27
N GLU A 41 -11.88 16.08 0.05
CA GLU A 41 -11.43 17.44 -0.32
C GLU A 41 -10.08 17.80 0.30
N ALA A 42 -9.81 17.39 1.54
CA ALA A 42 -8.49 17.56 2.17
C ALA A 42 -7.40 16.78 1.44
N PHE A 43 -7.69 15.54 1.04
CA PHE A 43 -6.76 14.71 0.28
C PHE A 43 -6.47 15.27 -1.12
N MET A 44 -7.50 15.71 -1.84
CA MET A 44 -7.31 16.32 -3.17
C MET A 44 -6.47 17.60 -3.08
N ARG A 45 -6.72 18.47 -2.07
CA ARG A 45 -5.88 19.65 -1.81
C ARG A 45 -4.44 19.28 -1.49
N PHE A 46 -4.24 18.26 -0.66
CA PHE A 46 -2.93 17.72 -0.32
C PHE A 46 -2.17 17.27 -1.57
N LEU A 47 -2.83 16.57 -2.50
CA LEU A 47 -2.24 16.13 -3.76
C LEU A 47 -1.84 17.31 -4.66
N THR A 48 -2.77 18.23 -4.93
CA THR A 48 -2.54 19.37 -5.83
C THR A 48 -1.50 20.34 -5.27
N ALA A 49 -1.52 20.64 -3.97
CA ALA A 49 -0.55 21.54 -3.33
C ALA A 49 0.90 21.01 -3.43
N ASN A 50 1.04 19.69 -3.53
CA ASN A 50 2.33 19.00 -3.59
C ASN A 50 2.66 18.48 -5.01
N LYS A 51 2.05 19.09 -6.04
CA LYS A 51 2.40 18.90 -7.47
C LYS A 51 2.14 17.49 -8.01
N ALA A 52 1.21 16.72 -7.43
CA ALA A 52 0.68 15.54 -8.12
C ALA A 52 -0.15 15.99 -9.34
N SER A 53 0.05 15.32 -10.48
CA SER A 53 -0.66 15.59 -11.73
C SER A 53 -1.61 14.45 -12.05
N PHE A 54 -2.89 14.76 -12.23
CA PHE A 54 -3.94 13.79 -12.50
C PHE A 54 -5.09 14.42 -13.31
N ASP A 55 -4.74 15.36 -14.20
CA ASP A 55 -5.72 16.01 -15.06
C ASP A 55 -6.37 15.02 -16.04
N GLY A 56 -7.69 14.96 -16.00
CA GLY A 56 -8.46 13.92 -16.69
C GLY A 56 -8.79 12.69 -15.84
N VAL A 57 -8.46 12.68 -14.54
CA VAL A 57 -8.74 11.57 -13.62
C VAL A 57 -9.61 12.07 -12.47
N ASP A 58 -10.67 11.32 -12.19
CA ASP A 58 -11.57 11.51 -11.05
C ASP A 58 -11.36 10.40 -10.03
N LEU A 59 -11.20 10.77 -8.76
CA LEU A 59 -11.04 9.83 -7.66
C LEU A 59 -12.41 9.56 -7.04
N ARG A 60 -12.94 8.35 -7.25
CA ARG A 60 -14.23 7.88 -6.71
C ARG A 60 -14.01 6.65 -5.84
N PRO A 61 -13.55 6.83 -4.57
CA PRO A 61 -13.24 5.70 -3.72
C PRO A 61 -14.50 4.89 -3.41
N SER A 62 -14.46 3.59 -3.68
CA SER A 62 -15.50 2.66 -3.24
C SER A 62 -15.55 2.57 -1.72
N VAL A 63 -16.74 2.25 -1.17
CA VAL A 63 -16.93 2.10 0.27
C VAL A 63 -16.07 0.96 0.85
N GLU A 64 -15.84 -0.09 0.06
CA GLU A 64 -15.18 -1.31 0.52
C GLU A 64 -13.66 -1.20 0.48
N GLN A 65 -13.11 -0.64 -0.59
CA GLN A 65 -11.66 -0.67 -0.82
C GLN A 65 -11.02 0.71 -0.69
N SER A 66 -11.79 1.79 -0.64
CA SER A 66 -11.31 3.17 -0.80
C SER A 66 -10.40 3.33 -2.03
N ARG A 67 -10.76 2.66 -3.13
CA ARG A 67 -10.09 2.73 -4.44
C ARG A 67 -11.11 3.07 -5.51
N GLY A 68 -10.64 3.61 -6.62
CA GLY A 68 -11.48 3.91 -7.76
C GLY A 68 -11.00 5.16 -8.45
N LEU A 69 -10.36 4.99 -9.60
CA LEU A 69 -9.94 6.06 -10.48
C LEU A 69 -10.76 5.95 -11.75
N PHE A 70 -11.29 7.06 -12.24
CA PHE A 70 -12.10 7.09 -13.45
C PHE A 70 -11.58 8.16 -14.40
N ALA A 71 -11.50 7.83 -15.68
CA ALA A 71 -11.13 8.79 -16.69
C ALA A 71 -12.27 9.80 -16.90
N THR A 72 -11.99 11.10 -16.88
CA THR A 72 -12.95 12.15 -17.26
C THR A 72 -12.78 12.59 -18.71
N ARG A 73 -11.70 12.14 -19.35
CA ARG A 73 -11.38 12.35 -20.76
C ARG A 73 -10.73 11.11 -21.35
N LYS A 74 -10.62 11.06 -22.67
CA LYS A 74 -9.93 9.99 -23.36
C LYS A 74 -8.41 10.07 -23.15
N PHE A 75 -7.79 8.95 -22.79
CA PHE A 75 -6.33 8.77 -22.78
C PHE A 75 -5.92 7.87 -23.94
N ARG A 76 -4.82 8.23 -24.63
CA ARG A 76 -4.24 7.39 -25.68
C ARG A 76 -3.28 6.39 -25.06
N GLU A 77 -3.09 5.25 -25.72
CA GLU A 77 -2.03 4.31 -25.36
C GLU A 77 -0.66 5.00 -25.32
N GLY A 78 0.15 4.65 -24.33
CA GLY A 78 1.47 5.21 -24.08
C GLY A 78 1.49 6.60 -23.44
N THR A 79 0.33 7.15 -23.04
CA THR A 79 0.26 8.45 -22.37
C THR A 79 0.21 8.33 -20.85
N THR A 80 0.82 9.30 -20.16
CA THR A 80 0.73 9.43 -18.70
C THR A 80 -0.70 9.78 -18.31
N VAL A 81 -1.32 8.92 -17.51
CA VAL A 81 -2.66 9.09 -16.92
C VAL A 81 -2.59 9.93 -15.64
N LEU A 82 -1.62 9.62 -14.77
CA LEU A 82 -1.28 10.43 -13.60
C LEU A 82 0.21 10.32 -13.27
N SER A 83 0.72 11.30 -12.53
CA SER A 83 2.13 11.42 -12.15
C SER A 83 2.25 11.97 -10.73
N VAL A 84 2.96 11.23 -9.87
CA VAL A 84 3.08 11.53 -8.43
C VAL A 84 4.56 11.69 -8.06
N PRO A 85 5.00 12.89 -7.60
CA PRO A 85 6.39 13.12 -7.17
C PRO A 85 6.82 12.18 -6.04
N MET A 86 7.80 11.32 -6.29
CA MET A 86 8.22 10.32 -5.31
C MET A 86 8.89 10.94 -4.08
N HIS A 87 9.73 11.96 -4.28
CA HIS A 87 10.38 12.68 -3.18
C HIS A 87 9.36 13.31 -2.21
N THR A 88 8.14 13.61 -2.67
CA THR A 88 7.06 14.20 -1.87
C THR A 88 6.02 13.21 -1.38
N PHE A 89 5.79 12.10 -2.09
CA PHE A 89 4.70 11.19 -1.74
C PHE A 89 5.10 9.75 -1.45
N ALA A 90 6.27 9.27 -1.89
CA ALA A 90 6.68 7.90 -1.61
C ALA A 90 6.93 7.72 -0.10
N ILE A 91 6.07 6.94 0.55
CA ILE A 91 6.18 6.54 1.95
C ILE A 91 6.94 5.22 1.97
N ASN A 92 8.24 5.30 2.27
CA ASN A 92 9.13 4.15 2.45
C ASN A 92 9.87 4.26 3.79
N ALA A 93 10.61 3.22 4.18
CA ALA A 93 11.26 3.15 5.48
C ALA A 93 12.31 4.26 5.67
N GLU A 94 13.13 4.53 4.64
CA GLU A 94 14.16 5.56 4.68
C GLU A 94 13.57 6.94 4.94
N ARG A 95 12.52 7.30 4.20
CA ARG A 95 11.85 8.59 4.35
C ARG A 95 11.22 8.78 5.72
N LEU A 96 10.50 7.76 6.21
CA LEU A 96 9.87 7.84 7.52
C LEU A 96 10.92 7.99 8.63
N LEU A 97 12.07 7.32 8.49
CA LEU A 97 13.19 7.43 9.42
C LEU A 97 14.02 8.72 9.25
N ALA A 98 13.90 9.46 8.14
CA ALA A 98 14.51 10.79 8.06
C ALA A 98 13.86 11.77 9.06
N GLY A 99 12.57 11.60 9.35
CA GLY A 99 11.83 12.37 10.33
C GLY A 99 12.35 12.22 11.76
N GLU A 100 12.56 13.34 12.46
CA GLU A 100 13.06 13.34 13.84
C GLU A 100 12.09 12.68 14.82
N ARG A 101 10.79 12.96 14.67
CA ARG A 101 9.75 12.46 15.58
C ARG A 101 9.72 10.93 15.62
N LEU A 102 9.60 10.27 14.45
CA LEU A 102 9.53 8.82 14.41
C LEU A 102 10.83 8.19 14.94
N ARG A 103 12.00 8.75 14.60
CA ARG A 103 13.28 8.31 15.19
C ARG A 103 13.33 8.46 16.71
N ALA A 104 12.78 9.53 17.27
CA ALA A 104 12.71 9.76 18.71
C ALA A 104 11.79 8.75 19.44
N LEU A 105 10.88 8.08 18.71
CA LEU A 105 10.11 6.96 19.23
C LEU A 105 10.92 5.65 19.31
N ARG A 106 12.10 5.59 18.67
CA ARG A 106 12.98 4.40 18.61
C ARG A 106 12.22 3.13 18.16
N PRO A 107 11.63 3.14 16.95
CA PRO A 107 10.95 1.96 16.42
C PRO A 107 11.91 0.76 16.28
N PRO A 108 11.39 -0.48 16.28
CA PRO A 108 12.19 -1.66 15.98
C PRO A 108 12.87 -1.51 14.63
N SER A 109 14.17 -1.81 14.58
CA SER A 109 14.95 -1.73 13.35
C SER A 109 14.61 -2.85 12.38
N LEU A 110 15.04 -2.72 11.12
CA LEU A 110 14.93 -3.81 10.14
C LEU A 110 15.62 -5.10 10.63
N GLU A 111 16.75 -4.98 11.33
CA GLU A 111 17.45 -6.13 11.90
C GLU A 111 16.61 -6.83 12.97
N ASP A 112 15.88 -6.07 13.78
CA ASP A 112 14.98 -6.61 14.81
C ASP A 112 13.84 -7.43 14.20
N VAL A 113 13.27 -6.92 13.10
CA VAL A 113 12.26 -7.62 12.30
C VAL A 113 12.85 -8.88 11.69
N GLN A 114 14.01 -8.79 11.03
CA GLN A 114 14.69 -9.94 10.41
C GLN A 114 14.99 -11.03 11.43
N ARG A 115 15.49 -10.67 12.62
CA ARG A 115 15.81 -11.61 13.70
C ARG A 115 14.57 -12.36 14.17
N LEU A 116 13.46 -11.64 14.39
CA LEU A 116 12.19 -12.24 14.82
C LEU A 116 11.61 -13.16 13.75
N LEU A 117 11.54 -12.69 12.50
CA LEU A 117 10.99 -13.48 11.39
C LEU A 117 11.84 -14.71 11.09
N THR A 118 13.18 -14.59 11.15
CA THR A 118 14.09 -15.73 10.97
C THR A 118 13.89 -16.79 12.07
N ALA A 119 13.69 -16.37 13.32
CA ALA A 119 13.37 -17.29 14.43
C ALA A 119 12.03 -18.03 14.22
N ARG A 120 11.14 -17.49 13.37
CA ARG A 120 9.88 -18.11 12.93
C ARG A 120 10.00 -18.78 11.56
N SER A 121 11.22 -19.08 11.11
CA SER A 121 11.52 -19.71 9.82
C SER A 121 11.14 -18.89 8.56
N ILE A 122 10.87 -17.59 8.71
CA ILE A 122 10.57 -16.68 7.61
C ILE A 122 11.86 -15.95 7.21
N LYS A 123 12.40 -16.28 6.03
CA LYS A 123 13.68 -15.76 5.53
C LYS A 123 13.56 -14.85 4.31
N ASP A 124 12.34 -14.43 3.95
CA ASP A 124 12.11 -13.55 2.79
C ASP A 124 12.52 -12.11 3.11
N PRO A 125 13.57 -11.56 2.48
CA PRO A 125 14.03 -10.19 2.74
C PRO A 125 12.97 -9.14 2.38
N ALA A 126 12.22 -9.34 1.30
CA ALA A 126 11.18 -8.40 0.88
C ALA A 126 10.05 -8.37 1.91
N LEU A 127 9.71 -9.51 2.51
CA LEU A 127 8.71 -9.58 3.57
C LEU A 127 9.20 -8.87 4.84
N CYS A 128 10.48 -8.99 5.19
CA CYS A 128 11.07 -8.26 6.32
C CYS A 128 10.97 -6.74 6.11
N GLU A 129 11.25 -6.25 4.91
CA GLU A 129 11.11 -4.82 4.57
C GLU A 129 9.65 -4.34 4.64
N GLN A 130 8.70 -5.18 4.22
CA GLN A 130 7.27 -4.85 4.30
C GLN A 130 6.78 -4.74 5.74
N VAL A 131 7.20 -5.68 6.61
CA VAL A 131 6.84 -5.66 8.03
C VAL A 131 7.49 -4.47 8.73
N HIS A 132 8.75 -4.15 8.40
CA HIS A 132 9.42 -2.96 8.91
C HIS A 132 8.73 -1.68 8.46
N LEU A 133 8.38 -1.55 7.17
CA LEU A 133 7.60 -0.41 6.68
C LEU A 133 6.26 -0.28 7.40
N ALA A 134 5.55 -1.39 7.62
CA ALA A 134 4.27 -1.38 8.34
C ALA A 134 4.39 -0.84 9.77
N LEU A 135 5.44 -1.20 10.51
CA LEU A 135 5.70 -0.63 11.84
C LEU A 135 5.90 0.88 11.79
N LEU A 136 6.67 1.35 10.80
CA LEU A 136 6.95 2.78 10.64
C LEU A 136 5.70 3.57 10.23
N VAL A 137 4.88 3.02 9.32
CA VAL A 137 3.57 3.58 8.94
C VAL A 137 2.64 3.63 10.15
N ALA A 138 2.62 2.62 11.00
CA ALA A 138 1.83 2.64 12.23
C ALA A 138 2.28 3.75 13.18
N GLY A 139 3.60 3.96 13.35
CA GLY A 139 4.14 5.06 14.15
C GLY A 139 3.81 6.44 13.58
N GLU A 140 3.95 6.61 12.27
CA GLU A 140 3.62 7.84 11.57
C GLU A 140 2.12 8.16 11.68
N ARG A 141 1.25 7.15 11.56
CA ARG A 141 -0.21 7.29 11.71
C ARG A 141 -0.62 7.82 13.10
N MET A 142 0.15 7.55 14.14
CA MET A 142 -0.12 8.07 15.48
C MET A 142 0.17 9.58 15.60
N ASP A 143 0.76 10.22 14.57
CA ASP A 143 0.81 11.68 14.50
C ASP A 143 -0.48 12.28 13.95
N PRO A 144 -1.18 13.15 14.71
CA PRO A 144 -2.17 14.02 14.09
C PRO A 144 -1.52 15.03 13.12
N ASN A 145 -0.26 15.40 13.35
CA ASN A 145 0.45 16.43 12.58
C ASN A 145 1.32 15.86 11.45
N SER A 146 1.19 14.57 11.14
CA SER A 146 1.95 13.97 10.03
C SER A 146 1.61 14.70 8.74
N PHE A 147 2.63 14.91 7.90
CA PHE A 147 2.44 15.36 6.52
C PHE A 147 1.48 14.44 5.75
N PHE A 148 1.44 13.14 6.10
CA PHE A 148 0.62 12.13 5.43
C PHE A 148 -0.76 11.92 6.06
N THR A 149 -1.13 12.68 7.10
CA THR A 149 -2.47 12.59 7.72
C THR A 149 -3.61 12.66 6.69
N PRO A 150 -3.61 13.60 5.70
CA PRO A 150 -4.66 13.66 4.69
C PRO A 150 -4.80 12.38 3.86
N TYR A 151 -3.69 11.68 3.62
CA TYR A 151 -3.70 10.39 2.94
C TYR A 151 -4.21 9.29 3.86
N PHE A 152 -3.68 9.16 5.07
CA PHE A 152 -4.08 8.10 5.99
C PHE A 152 -5.56 8.16 6.37
N ASP A 153 -6.16 9.35 6.41
CA ASP A 153 -7.59 9.52 6.71
C ASP A 153 -8.52 9.03 5.58
N THR A 154 -7.99 8.85 4.36
CA THR A 154 -8.72 8.26 3.23
C THR A 154 -8.65 6.73 3.20
N LEU A 155 -7.68 6.15 3.89
CA LEU A 155 -7.50 4.70 3.91
C LEU A 155 -8.62 4.01 4.72
N PRO A 156 -9.05 2.81 4.31
CA PRO A 156 -10.09 2.09 5.00
C PRO A 156 -9.60 1.62 6.38
N CYS A 157 -10.53 1.56 7.33
CA CYS A 157 -10.31 1.03 8.67
C CYS A 157 -11.46 0.06 9.00
N PRO A 158 -11.22 -1.27 9.03
CA PRO A 158 -9.93 -1.95 8.81
C PRO A 158 -9.42 -1.80 7.37
N ALA A 159 -8.11 -1.96 7.16
CA ALA A 159 -7.51 -1.81 5.82
C ALA A 159 -7.97 -2.90 4.84
N VAL A 160 -8.22 -4.10 5.37
CA VAL A 160 -8.97 -5.19 4.75
C VAL A 160 -9.94 -5.72 5.81
N ASN A 161 -11.22 -5.84 5.48
CA ASN A 161 -12.19 -6.46 6.39
C ASN A 161 -12.13 -7.97 6.26
N ASP A 162 -11.12 -8.54 6.90
CA ASP A 162 -10.81 -9.95 6.82
C ASP A 162 -11.99 -10.89 7.19
N GLU A 163 -12.80 -10.55 8.21
CA GLU A 163 -14.00 -11.34 8.57
C GLU A 163 -15.04 -11.32 7.45
N ALA A 164 -15.28 -10.15 6.84
CA ALA A 164 -16.19 -10.02 5.71
C ALA A 164 -15.68 -10.79 4.48
N VAL A 165 -14.37 -10.74 4.22
CA VAL A 165 -13.71 -11.46 3.12
C VAL A 165 -13.84 -12.97 3.31
N MET A 166 -13.53 -13.50 4.49
CA MET A 166 -13.68 -14.92 4.80
C MET A 166 -15.14 -15.37 4.65
N ARG A 167 -16.10 -14.56 5.12
CA ARG A 167 -17.53 -14.87 4.98
C ARG A 167 -18.00 -14.87 3.53
N LEU A 168 -17.53 -13.92 2.72
CA LEU A 168 -17.90 -13.79 1.31
C LEU A 168 -17.36 -14.95 0.47
N HIS A 169 -16.17 -15.45 0.80
CA HIS A 169 -15.47 -16.46 0.01
C HIS A 169 -15.46 -17.85 0.66
N LYS A 170 -16.24 -18.07 1.72
CA LYS A 170 -16.31 -19.35 2.44
C LYS A 170 -16.67 -20.54 1.54
N ASP A 171 -17.47 -20.31 0.51
CA ASP A 171 -17.96 -21.36 -0.41
C ASP A 171 -17.04 -21.54 -1.64
N VAL A 172 -16.07 -20.64 -1.81
CA VAL A 172 -15.09 -20.65 -2.92
C VAL A 172 -13.73 -21.17 -2.47
N LEU A 173 -13.40 -20.99 -1.19
CA LEU A 173 -12.15 -21.45 -0.60
C LEU A 173 -12.31 -22.85 -0.02
N ASP A 174 -11.27 -23.65 -0.16
CA ASP A 174 -11.20 -24.94 0.54
C ASP A 174 -11.17 -24.70 2.06
N PRO A 175 -11.83 -25.55 2.89
CA PRO A 175 -11.80 -25.40 4.35
C PRO A 175 -10.39 -25.29 4.95
N MET A 176 -9.40 -25.98 4.37
CA MET A 176 -8.00 -25.87 4.80
C MET A 176 -7.46 -24.47 4.53
N GLN A 177 -7.79 -23.86 3.38
CA GLN A 177 -7.36 -22.49 3.05
C GLN A 177 -7.96 -21.45 4.00
N LEU A 178 -9.18 -21.68 4.49
CA LEU A 178 -9.81 -20.82 5.50
C LEU A 178 -9.13 -20.94 6.87
N VAL A 179 -8.76 -22.15 7.28
CA VAL A 179 -8.03 -22.39 8.54
C VAL A 179 -6.62 -21.79 8.44
N GLU A 180 -5.90 -22.07 7.36
CA GLU A 180 -4.60 -21.48 7.09
C GLU A 180 -4.69 -19.96 7.15
N TRP A 181 -5.73 -19.37 6.56
CA TRP A 181 -5.93 -17.93 6.60
C TRP A 181 -6.09 -17.39 8.04
N ASP A 182 -6.97 -17.96 8.85
CA ASP A 182 -7.17 -17.55 10.25
C ASP A 182 -5.87 -17.69 11.06
N ASP A 183 -5.15 -18.79 10.88
CA ASP A 183 -3.86 -19.04 11.52
C ASP A 183 -2.82 -18.00 11.11
N HIS A 184 -2.73 -17.66 9.83
CA HIS A 184 -1.82 -16.62 9.35
C HIS A 184 -2.13 -15.26 9.99
N GLN A 185 -3.39 -14.91 10.18
CA GLN A 185 -3.75 -13.64 10.83
C GLN A 185 -3.33 -13.62 12.29
N ARG A 186 -3.64 -14.68 13.04
CA ARG A 186 -3.24 -14.83 14.45
C ARG A 186 -1.73 -14.76 14.59
N GLU A 187 -1.01 -15.39 13.66
CA GLU A 187 0.44 -15.39 13.63
C GLU A 187 1.00 -13.98 13.41
N TRP A 188 0.46 -13.22 12.45
CA TRP A 188 0.88 -11.82 12.24
C TRP A 188 0.56 -10.93 13.43
N VAL A 189 -0.61 -11.08 14.05
CA VAL A 189 -0.94 -10.36 15.29
C VAL A 189 0.07 -10.70 16.40
N SER A 190 0.51 -11.96 16.50
CA SER A 190 1.57 -12.39 17.43
C SER A 190 2.93 -11.75 17.11
N VAL A 191 3.31 -11.67 15.82
CA VAL A 191 4.52 -10.97 15.36
C VAL A 191 4.47 -9.50 15.79
N PHE A 192 3.40 -8.78 15.46
CA PHE A 192 3.28 -7.35 15.78
C PHE A 192 3.20 -7.10 17.28
N ARG A 193 2.56 -7.98 18.06
CA ARG A 193 2.58 -7.88 19.53
C ARG A 193 3.99 -8.01 20.08
N THR A 194 4.81 -8.89 19.51
CA THR A 194 6.21 -9.07 19.93
C THR A 194 7.05 -7.85 19.58
N LEU A 195 6.89 -7.31 18.36
CA LEU A 195 7.60 -6.10 17.91
C LEU A 195 7.17 -4.85 18.67
N ALA A 196 5.88 -4.69 18.96
CA ALA A 196 5.34 -3.59 19.74
C ALA A 196 5.88 -3.60 21.18
N ARG A 197 5.93 -4.77 21.83
CA ARG A 197 6.57 -4.91 23.15
C ARG A 197 8.04 -4.50 23.13
N ARG A 198 8.76 -4.82 22.04
CA ARG A 198 10.16 -4.42 21.87
C ARG A 198 10.33 -2.91 21.65
N TRP A 199 9.36 -2.28 20.98
CA TRP A 199 9.31 -0.83 20.82
C TRP A 199 9.00 -0.12 22.15
N GLY A 200 8.25 -0.75 23.05
CA GLY A 200 7.99 -0.27 24.40
C GLY A 200 6.78 0.66 24.49
N ASP A 201 6.78 1.56 25.48
CA ASP A 201 5.59 2.36 25.85
C ASP A 201 5.15 3.36 24.78
N LYS A 202 6.05 3.68 23.84
CA LYS A 202 5.76 4.57 22.70
C LYS A 202 5.24 3.81 21.47
N SER A 203 5.05 2.50 21.58
CA SER A 203 4.59 1.67 20.48
C SER A 203 3.15 2.01 20.09
N PRO A 204 2.81 2.00 18.79
CA PRO A 204 1.42 2.01 18.36
C PRO A 204 0.67 0.78 18.89
N PRO A 205 -0.64 0.89 19.13
CA PRO A 205 -1.48 -0.27 19.44
C PRO A 205 -1.31 -1.37 18.38
N VAL A 206 -1.40 -2.64 18.80
CA VAL A 206 -1.19 -3.80 17.91
C VAL A 206 -2.19 -3.77 16.75
N GLU A 207 -3.39 -3.27 16.97
CA GLU A 207 -4.44 -3.09 15.98
C GLU A 207 -4.03 -2.08 14.89
N VAL A 208 -3.32 -1.01 15.27
CA VAL A 208 -2.78 -0.02 14.33
C VAL A 208 -1.60 -0.60 13.55
N CYS A 209 -0.73 -1.38 14.21
CA CYS A 209 0.33 -2.13 13.54
C CYS A 209 -0.23 -3.12 12.51
N TYR A 210 -1.29 -3.85 12.87
CA TYR A 210 -1.95 -4.79 11.96
C TYR A 210 -2.68 -4.07 10.81
N TRP A 211 -3.35 -2.95 11.09
CA TRP A 211 -3.92 -2.09 10.05
C TRP A 211 -2.86 -1.62 9.05
N ALA A 212 -1.71 -1.14 9.55
CA ALA A 212 -0.61 -0.68 8.71
C ALA A 212 -0.02 -1.84 7.89
N TRP A 213 0.07 -3.03 8.47
CA TRP A 213 0.48 -4.25 7.76
C TRP A 213 -0.44 -4.58 6.59
N ARG A 214 -1.74 -4.64 6.82
CA ARG A 214 -2.74 -4.91 5.77
C ARG A 214 -2.75 -3.79 4.72
N THR A 215 -2.52 -2.53 5.12
CA THR A 215 -2.34 -1.41 4.21
C THR A 215 -1.12 -1.61 3.31
N VAL A 216 0.07 -1.79 3.89
CA VAL A 216 1.33 -2.00 3.13
C VAL A 216 1.18 -3.19 2.20
N LEU A 217 0.70 -4.32 2.71
CA LEU A 217 0.57 -5.55 1.93
C LEU A 217 -0.35 -5.39 0.71
N SER A 218 -1.46 -4.67 0.85
CA SER A 218 -2.45 -4.50 -0.22
C SER A 218 -2.14 -3.35 -1.17
N ARG A 219 -1.43 -2.31 -0.74
CA ARG A 219 -1.27 -1.05 -1.49
C ARG A 219 0.14 -0.73 -1.94
N MET A 220 1.16 -1.40 -1.43
CA MET A 220 2.53 -1.06 -1.78
C MET A 220 2.86 -1.33 -3.24
N HIS A 221 3.79 -0.53 -3.75
CA HIS A 221 4.57 -0.80 -4.94
C HIS A 221 6.03 -1.03 -4.55
N LEU A 222 6.76 -1.80 -5.36
CA LEU A 222 8.20 -1.96 -5.21
C LEU A 222 8.89 -0.94 -6.12
N LEU A 223 9.33 0.20 -5.59
CA LEU A 223 9.86 1.31 -6.39
C LEU A 223 11.36 1.50 -6.13
N PRO A 224 12.12 2.11 -7.06
CA PRO A 224 13.51 2.49 -6.82
C PRO A 224 13.61 3.42 -5.60
N ASP A 225 14.52 3.10 -4.68
CA ASP A 225 14.84 3.87 -3.47
C ASP A 225 15.21 5.33 -3.77
N HIS A 226 16.00 5.56 -4.80
CA HIS A 226 16.44 6.90 -5.22
C HIS A 226 15.61 7.50 -6.38
N GLY A 227 14.49 6.86 -6.74
CA GLY A 227 13.56 7.37 -7.76
C GLY A 227 14.10 7.34 -9.20
N LEU A 228 15.31 6.87 -9.46
CA LEU A 228 15.84 6.70 -10.81
C LEU A 228 15.94 5.20 -11.13
N ALA A 229 15.10 4.73 -12.05
CA ALA A 229 15.36 3.46 -12.72
C ALA A 229 16.49 3.68 -13.73
N PRO A 230 17.48 2.79 -13.88
CA PRO A 230 18.58 3.01 -14.82
C PRO A 230 18.03 3.10 -16.24
N ALA A 231 18.55 4.07 -17.01
CA ALA A 231 18.18 4.30 -18.41
C ALA A 231 18.27 3.02 -19.27
N GLU A 232 19.18 2.09 -18.92
CA GLU A 232 19.40 0.82 -19.62
C GLU A 232 18.40 -0.31 -19.28
N VAL A 233 17.59 -0.17 -18.23
CA VAL A 233 16.65 -1.23 -17.80
C VAL A 233 15.26 -1.03 -18.41
N GLY A 234 15.02 0.14 -19.03
CA GLY A 234 13.69 0.57 -19.44
C GLY A 234 12.85 0.93 -18.22
N SER A 235 12.09 2.02 -18.34
CA SER A 235 11.07 2.42 -17.36
C SER A 235 9.94 1.39 -17.21
N THR A 236 9.95 0.34 -18.03
CA THR A 236 8.93 -0.71 -18.20
C THR A 236 8.99 -1.82 -17.14
N LEU A 237 9.67 -1.60 -16.01
CA LEU A 237 9.59 -2.51 -14.89
C LEU A 237 8.20 -2.42 -14.27
N ASN A 238 7.37 -3.44 -14.49
CA ASN A 238 6.11 -3.58 -13.78
C ASN A 238 6.38 -3.79 -12.28
N TYR A 239 6.32 -2.71 -11.51
CA TYR A 239 6.61 -2.64 -10.07
C TYR A 239 5.53 -3.26 -9.17
N PHE A 240 4.67 -4.09 -9.76
CA PHE A 240 3.52 -4.68 -9.10
C PHE A 240 3.83 -6.04 -8.42
N ALA A 241 4.86 -6.76 -8.87
CA ALA A 241 5.05 -8.15 -8.46
C ALA A 241 6.28 -8.35 -7.56
N LEU A 242 6.14 -9.19 -6.52
CA LEU A 242 7.28 -9.72 -5.74
C LEU A 242 8.26 -10.52 -6.63
N SER A 243 7.79 -11.02 -7.78
CA SER A 243 8.66 -11.63 -8.80
C SER A 243 9.61 -10.60 -9.42
N THR A 244 9.22 -9.33 -9.51
CA THR A 244 10.06 -8.21 -9.94
C THR A 244 11.16 -7.94 -8.92
N PHE A 245 10.93 -8.14 -7.62
CA PHE A 245 11.98 -8.04 -6.58
C PHE A 245 13.10 -9.06 -6.83
N LYS A 246 12.77 -10.36 -6.94
CA LYS A 246 13.78 -11.41 -7.17
C LYS A 246 14.48 -11.24 -8.52
N ARG A 247 13.79 -10.78 -9.56
CA ARG A 247 14.37 -10.51 -10.88
C ARG A 247 15.29 -9.30 -10.86
N ALA A 248 14.86 -8.19 -10.27
CA ALA A 248 15.67 -6.98 -10.11
C ALA A 248 16.88 -7.22 -9.21
N GLU A 249 16.73 -7.97 -8.12
CA GLU A 249 17.82 -8.36 -7.22
C GLU A 249 18.82 -9.32 -7.90
N ARG A 250 18.34 -10.28 -8.70
CA ARG A 250 19.23 -11.16 -9.50
C ARG A 250 19.95 -10.39 -10.59
N GLN A 251 19.27 -9.49 -11.29
CA GLN A 251 19.85 -8.67 -12.35
C GLN A 251 20.87 -7.67 -11.79
N THR A 252 20.58 -7.02 -10.66
CA THR A 252 21.54 -6.15 -9.96
C THR A 252 22.71 -6.96 -9.42
N ARG A 253 22.52 -8.14 -8.81
CA ARG A 253 23.64 -9.00 -8.35
C ARG A 253 24.55 -9.46 -9.48
N TRP A 254 23.99 -9.87 -10.63
CA TRP A 254 24.80 -10.30 -11.77
C TRP A 254 25.53 -9.12 -12.42
N ARG A 255 24.86 -7.97 -12.57
CA ARG A 255 25.47 -6.72 -13.04
C ARG A 255 26.52 -6.18 -12.06
N LYS A 256 26.33 -6.28 -10.74
CA LYS A 256 27.34 -5.97 -9.71
C LYS A 256 28.60 -6.79 -9.92
N ARG A 257 28.48 -8.10 -10.19
CA ARG A 257 29.64 -8.98 -10.45
C ARG A 257 30.36 -8.62 -11.75
N ILE A 258 29.62 -8.29 -12.81
CA ILE A 258 30.20 -7.93 -14.11
C ILE A 258 30.82 -6.52 -14.08
N LYS A 259 30.12 -5.52 -13.52
CA LYS A 259 30.62 -4.15 -13.40
C LYS A 259 31.73 -4.01 -12.37
N ALA A 260 31.75 -4.80 -11.28
CA ALA A 260 32.93 -4.86 -10.40
C ALA A 260 34.16 -5.42 -11.13
N ALA A 261 33.97 -6.38 -12.03
CA ALA A 261 35.05 -6.92 -12.86
C ALA A 261 35.53 -5.93 -13.94
N ILE A 262 34.65 -5.09 -14.49
CA ILE A 262 34.98 -4.09 -15.52
C ILE A 262 35.48 -2.76 -14.92
N GLY A 263 34.90 -2.32 -13.80
CA GLY A 263 35.29 -1.10 -13.07
C GLY A 263 36.69 -1.20 -12.45
N ALA A 264 37.14 -2.42 -12.13
CA ALA A 264 38.54 -2.71 -11.79
C ALA A 264 39.52 -2.45 -12.97
N VAL A 265 39.03 -2.34 -14.21
CA VAL A 265 39.83 -2.19 -15.43
C VAL A 265 39.73 -0.78 -16.03
N LEU A 266 38.61 -0.06 -15.85
CA LEU A 266 38.33 1.18 -16.60
C LEU A 266 38.04 2.44 -15.76
N GLY A 267 38.20 2.40 -14.44
CA GLY A 267 38.38 3.63 -13.65
C GLY A 267 37.20 4.62 -13.58
N ASP A 268 35.98 4.22 -13.96
CA ASP A 268 34.76 5.01 -13.69
C ASP A 268 33.80 4.24 -12.77
N PRO A 269 33.86 4.49 -11.45
CA PRO A 269 33.05 3.78 -10.46
C PRO A 269 31.60 4.30 -10.33
N ASN A 270 31.22 5.40 -10.99
CA ASN A 270 29.97 6.12 -10.69
C ASN A 270 28.83 5.91 -11.71
N ALA A 271 29.05 5.24 -12.84
CA ALA A 271 28.04 5.11 -13.90
C ALA A 271 26.94 4.04 -13.67
N ALA A 272 26.88 3.46 -12.47
CA ALA A 272 25.80 2.56 -12.07
C ALA A 272 25.37 2.90 -10.65
N GLU A 273 24.57 3.95 -10.49
CA GLU A 273 23.86 4.15 -9.23
C GLU A 273 23.08 2.86 -8.91
N ASP A 274 23.44 2.29 -7.77
CA ASP A 274 23.02 0.99 -7.27
C ASP A 274 21.55 1.06 -6.82
N TYR A 275 20.61 1.20 -7.76
CA TYR A 275 19.19 1.32 -7.38
C TYR A 275 18.67 0.00 -6.77
N ARG A 276 17.96 0.11 -5.65
CA ARG A 276 17.28 -1.00 -4.99
C ARG A 276 15.78 -0.79 -5.06
N LEU A 277 15.02 -1.85 -5.30
CA LEU A 277 13.58 -1.80 -5.15
C LEU A 277 13.21 -1.92 -3.68
N VAL A 278 12.46 -0.94 -3.18
CA VAL A 278 11.96 -0.92 -1.80
C VAL A 278 10.44 -0.86 -1.80
N PRO A 279 9.77 -1.47 -0.82
CA PRO A 279 8.33 -1.28 -0.66
C PRO A 279 8.03 0.18 -0.34
N ALA A 280 7.06 0.75 -1.04
CA ALA A 280 6.59 2.11 -0.85
C ALA A 280 5.08 2.19 -1.04
N LEU A 281 4.42 2.99 -0.20
CA LEU A 281 3.08 3.49 -0.48
C LEU A 281 3.21 4.81 -1.25
N VAL A 282 2.41 4.99 -2.29
CA VAL A 282 2.38 6.25 -3.05
C VAL A 282 0.92 6.70 -3.11
N PRO A 283 0.54 7.72 -2.31
CA PRO A 283 -0.77 8.33 -2.36
C PRO A 283 -1.21 8.63 -3.80
N LEU A 284 -2.51 8.45 -4.08
CA LEU A 284 -3.15 8.52 -5.40
C LEU A 284 -2.81 7.36 -6.33
N LEU A 285 -1.53 6.99 -6.48
CA LEU A 285 -1.13 5.84 -7.29
C LEU A 285 -1.76 4.55 -6.75
N ASP A 286 -1.76 4.37 -5.44
CA ASP A 286 -2.30 3.20 -4.74
C ASP A 286 -3.84 3.20 -4.59
N MET A 287 -4.52 4.26 -5.05
CA MET A 287 -5.98 4.32 -5.19
C MET A 287 -6.47 3.62 -6.46
N THR A 288 -5.53 3.17 -7.31
CA THR A 288 -5.82 2.40 -8.51
C THR A 288 -6.41 1.04 -8.14
N ASN A 289 -7.57 0.73 -8.72
CA ASN A 289 -8.29 -0.50 -8.45
C ASN A 289 -7.76 -1.67 -9.29
N HIS A 290 -8.23 -2.87 -8.98
CA HIS A 290 -8.02 -4.03 -9.83
C HIS A 290 -9.01 -4.07 -11.00
N LEU A 291 -8.52 -4.37 -12.20
CA LEU A 291 -9.32 -4.78 -13.35
C LEU A 291 -8.82 -6.12 -13.90
N SER A 292 -9.75 -6.94 -14.40
CA SER A 292 -9.44 -8.22 -15.06
C SER A 292 -8.47 -8.03 -16.23
N SER A 293 -8.69 -6.99 -17.03
CA SER A 293 -7.77 -6.50 -18.06
C SER A 293 -7.32 -5.08 -17.75
N GLY A 294 -6.31 -4.96 -16.87
CA GLY A 294 -5.73 -3.69 -16.47
C GLY A 294 -5.32 -2.82 -17.67
N ASN A 295 -5.71 -1.55 -17.62
CA ASN A 295 -5.52 -0.57 -18.70
C ASN A 295 -4.40 0.44 -18.42
N VAL A 296 -3.71 0.29 -17.29
CA VAL A 296 -2.51 1.04 -16.94
C VAL A 296 -1.37 0.13 -16.45
N SER A 297 -0.14 0.66 -16.49
CA SER A 297 1.05 0.12 -15.82
C SER A 297 1.72 1.19 -14.97
N VAL A 298 2.47 0.78 -13.95
CA VAL A 298 3.24 1.70 -13.10
C VAL A 298 4.65 1.83 -13.66
N GLU A 299 5.08 3.06 -13.89
CA GLU A 299 6.44 3.39 -14.30
C GLU A 299 7.03 4.47 -13.40
N VAL A 300 8.37 4.56 -13.37
CA VAL A 300 9.07 5.66 -12.70
C VAL A 300 9.81 6.46 -13.76
N GLN A 301 9.50 7.76 -13.83
CA GLN A 301 9.98 8.65 -14.88
C GLN A 301 10.55 9.94 -14.27
N PRO A 302 11.69 10.45 -14.77
CA PRO A 302 12.19 11.76 -14.37
C PRO A 302 11.32 12.87 -14.99
N ARG A 303 11.02 13.90 -14.21
CA ARG A 303 10.30 15.11 -14.65
C ARG A 303 11.13 16.36 -14.33
N PRO A 304 11.30 17.30 -15.27
CA PRO A 304 12.21 18.45 -15.10
C PRO A 304 11.96 19.31 -13.85
N VAL A 305 10.71 19.43 -13.40
CA VAL A 305 10.33 20.36 -12.32
C VAL A 305 10.25 19.70 -10.94
N VAL A 306 9.96 18.40 -10.88
CA VAL A 306 9.63 17.68 -9.64
C VAL A 306 10.51 16.45 -9.41
N GLY A 307 11.53 16.25 -10.25
CA GLY A 307 12.40 15.09 -10.20
C GLY A 307 11.66 13.80 -10.54
N SER A 308 12.00 12.71 -9.86
CA SER A 308 11.41 11.40 -10.10
C SER A 308 9.94 11.31 -9.70
N CYS A 309 9.12 10.81 -10.61
CA CYS A 309 7.69 10.59 -10.41
C CYS A 309 7.32 9.12 -10.63
N ALA A 310 6.42 8.61 -9.79
CA ALA A 310 5.72 7.36 -10.05
C ALA A 310 4.47 7.67 -10.86
N GLU A 311 4.30 6.99 -11.99
CA GLU A 311 3.30 7.33 -12.99
C GLU A 311 2.45 6.12 -13.37
N LEU A 312 1.18 6.39 -13.70
CA LEU A 312 0.37 5.43 -14.45
C LEU A 312 0.50 5.75 -15.94
N GLN A 313 0.97 4.77 -16.71
CA GLN A 313 0.99 4.82 -18.16
C GLN A 313 -0.18 4.04 -18.73
N ALA A 314 -0.94 4.63 -19.62
CA ALA A 314 -2.02 3.94 -20.33
C ALA A 314 -1.42 2.84 -21.23
N VAL A 315 -1.78 1.57 -21.02
CA VAL A 315 -1.33 0.45 -21.87
C VAL A 315 -2.28 0.15 -23.02
N ARG A 316 -3.39 0.87 -23.08
CA ARG A 316 -4.32 0.93 -24.21
C ARG A 316 -5.06 2.25 -24.17
N THR A 317 -5.89 2.51 -25.17
CA THR A 317 -6.84 3.64 -25.09
C THR A 317 -7.81 3.44 -23.92
N ILE A 318 -8.06 4.51 -23.16
CA ILE A 318 -9.02 4.57 -22.05
C ILE A 318 -10.05 5.64 -22.40
N GLU A 319 -11.32 5.29 -22.47
CA GLU A 319 -12.39 6.23 -22.82
C GLU A 319 -12.85 7.06 -21.62
N ALA A 320 -13.50 8.20 -21.88
CA ALA A 320 -14.11 8.99 -20.81
C ALA A 320 -15.22 8.18 -20.10
N GLY A 321 -15.23 8.23 -18.78
CA GLY A 321 -16.11 7.45 -17.91
C GLY A 321 -15.58 6.06 -17.55
N GLU A 322 -14.50 5.59 -18.19
CA GLU A 322 -13.94 4.27 -17.94
C GLU A 322 -13.14 4.23 -16.63
N GLU A 323 -13.22 3.11 -15.90
CA GLU A 323 -12.39 2.87 -14.72
C GLU A 323 -10.92 2.67 -15.11
N ILE A 324 -10.01 3.29 -14.38
CA ILE A 324 -8.56 3.16 -14.50
C ILE A 324 -8.11 2.14 -13.47
N GLY A 325 -7.45 1.07 -13.93
CA GLY A 325 -7.09 -0.02 -13.05
C GLY A 325 -5.97 -0.92 -13.54
N LEU A 326 -5.37 -1.58 -12.57
CA LEU A 326 -4.22 -2.48 -12.71
C LEU A 326 -4.69 -3.94 -12.69
N CYS A 327 -3.95 -4.81 -13.36
CA CYS A 327 -4.21 -6.25 -13.30
C CYS A 327 -3.32 -6.88 -12.22
N PHE A 328 -3.86 -7.11 -11.02
CA PHE A 328 -3.08 -7.56 -9.86
C PHE A 328 -2.76 -9.05 -9.87
N ASN A 329 -3.53 -9.83 -10.61
CA ASN A 329 -3.51 -11.29 -10.59
C ASN A 329 -2.70 -11.92 -11.73
N ARG A 330 -1.97 -11.14 -12.54
CA ARG A 330 -1.27 -11.65 -13.75
C ARG A 330 -0.39 -12.88 -13.51
N SER A 331 0.12 -13.09 -12.28
CA SER A 331 1.02 -14.19 -11.95
C SER A 331 0.69 -14.91 -10.63
N HIS A 332 -0.45 -14.64 -10.01
CA HIS A 332 -0.74 -15.10 -8.64
C HIS A 332 -2.05 -15.88 -8.55
N ARG A 333 -2.05 -16.95 -7.76
CA ARG A 333 -3.24 -17.78 -7.50
C ARG A 333 -4.23 -17.03 -6.62
N ALA A 334 -5.52 -17.39 -6.73
CA ALA A 334 -6.61 -16.84 -5.94
C ALA A 334 -6.30 -16.70 -4.43
N PRO A 335 -5.73 -17.70 -3.73
CA PRO A 335 -5.40 -17.56 -2.30
C PRO A 335 -4.39 -16.45 -2.01
N PHE A 336 -3.41 -16.23 -2.88
CA PHE A 336 -2.42 -15.16 -2.72
C PHE A 336 -3.06 -13.78 -2.93
N THR A 337 -3.89 -13.63 -3.97
CA THR A 337 -4.57 -12.35 -4.25
C THR A 337 -5.54 -12.01 -3.13
N LEU A 338 -6.27 -13.00 -2.64
CA LEU A 338 -7.11 -12.83 -1.49
C LEU A 338 -6.27 -12.39 -0.31
N TYR A 339 -5.21 -13.14 0.05
CA TYR A 339 -4.37 -12.85 1.22
C TYR A 339 -3.79 -11.45 1.16
N ARG A 340 -3.29 -11.06 0.00
CA ARG A 340 -2.62 -9.78 -0.18
C ARG A 340 -3.59 -8.60 -0.25
N PHE A 341 -4.71 -8.73 -0.96
CA PHE A 341 -5.56 -7.60 -1.34
C PHE A 341 -6.97 -7.62 -0.75
N GLY A 342 -7.40 -8.74 -0.17
CA GLY A 342 -8.73 -8.88 0.42
C GLY A 342 -9.85 -9.07 -0.59
N PHE A 343 -9.56 -9.47 -1.83
CA PHE A 343 -10.58 -9.78 -2.83
C PHE A 343 -10.14 -10.91 -3.76
N LEU A 344 -11.11 -11.61 -4.36
CA LEU A 344 -10.86 -12.54 -5.45
C LEU A 344 -11.02 -11.83 -6.80
N PRO A 345 -10.03 -11.94 -7.70
CA PRO A 345 -10.13 -11.42 -9.06
C PRO A 345 -10.93 -12.42 -9.90
N VAL A 346 -12.26 -12.38 -9.78
CA VAL A 346 -13.18 -13.23 -10.56
C VAL A 346 -13.49 -12.63 -11.92
#